data_AF-A0A161YI00-F1
#
_entry.id   AF-A0A161YI00-F1
#
_cell.length_a   1.000
_cell.length_b   1.000
_cell.length_c   1.000
_cell.angle_alpha   90.00
_cell.angle_beta   90.00
_cell.angle_gamma   90.00
#
_symmetry.space_group_name_H-M   'P 1'
#
loop_
_entity.id
_entity.type
_entity.pdbx_description
1 polymer ?
#
loop_
_entity_poly.entity_id
_entity_poly.type
_entity_poly.pdbx_seq_one_letter_code
_entity_poly.pdbx_strand_id
1 'polypeptide(L)'
;MLLRARFWVALSVFALSACQTTNNQTQSTTQIPCWLQNPVTQDQLGFIGTAAPQSATKDGSIIASRQRAALQLTQYYDLPNINKAIAQLSAEKNQLTLANGQRLYFSEPYVTSNTLYTYASIQPINDSLACQEVSCNFSVCEPTWLCNGGSNHVIGASYYTALPHKQLAMTNVNANALAGYLDQAHVNMQEYYFESYSEQHHKTHFSRHGEVRGSTHQKPLLLSQSCNYGSTLLANYKTNKLNIKPYTKQSWRKIKQYEGRSIVMGNFGEDGKIAPDNLISSAIKYAIRDALVELAKNKGLTVSASTTLLNKNGRYFLNTARFDIQQTVSGQLLDIQINYKAGFPVVYVWLLESKT
;
A
#
# COMPACT_ATOMS: atom_id res chain seq x y z
N MET A 1 -3.55 42.55 -71.24
CA MET A 1 -4.55 41.81 -70.44
C MET A 1 -4.29 40.33 -70.64
N LEU A 2 -3.51 39.72 -69.74
CA LEU A 2 -2.94 38.38 -69.91
C LEU A 2 -3.59 37.37 -68.96
N LEU A 3 -4.02 36.28 -69.59
CA LEU A 3 -4.19 34.89 -69.20
C LEU A 3 -4.65 34.44 -67.80
N ARG A 4 -5.59 33.51 -67.88
CA ARG A 4 -6.30 32.75 -66.85
C ARG A 4 -5.39 31.86 -66.01
N ALA A 5 -5.61 31.92 -64.70
CA ALA A 5 -5.12 30.99 -63.70
C ALA A 5 -5.86 29.65 -63.75
N ARG A 6 -5.11 28.54 -63.68
CA ARG A 6 -5.55 27.26 -63.12
C ARG A 6 -4.35 26.58 -62.46
N PHE A 7 -4.21 26.79 -61.16
CA PHE A 7 -3.24 26.10 -60.31
C PHE A 7 -3.93 24.84 -59.76
N TRP A 8 -3.60 23.68 -60.31
CA TRP A 8 -3.96 22.39 -59.74
C TRP A 8 -2.88 22.00 -58.72
N VAL A 9 -3.18 22.08 -57.43
CA VAL A 9 -2.35 21.50 -56.37
C VAL A 9 -2.91 20.11 -56.08
N ALA A 10 -2.22 19.08 -56.58
CA ALA A 10 -2.46 17.70 -56.19
C ALA A 10 -1.96 17.51 -54.75
N LEU A 11 -2.88 17.34 -53.80
CA LEU A 11 -2.58 16.91 -52.43
C LEU A 11 -2.12 15.45 -52.47
N SER A 12 -0.83 15.21 -52.28
CA SER A 12 -0.28 13.86 -52.05
C SER A 12 -0.35 13.56 -50.55
N VAL A 13 -1.37 12.82 -50.13
CA VAL A 13 -1.47 12.28 -48.76
C VAL A 13 -0.53 11.08 -48.66
N PHE A 14 0.71 11.30 -48.21
CA PHE A 14 1.58 10.22 -47.74
C PHE A 14 1.14 9.82 -46.33
N ALA A 15 0.25 8.84 -46.25
CA ALA A 15 -0.05 8.12 -45.02
C ALA A 15 1.13 7.21 -44.66
N LEU A 16 2.10 7.73 -43.91
CA LEU A 16 3.12 6.93 -43.23
C LEU A 16 2.44 6.15 -42.09
N SER A 17 1.93 4.98 -42.43
CA SER A 17 1.55 3.95 -41.46
C SER A 17 2.83 3.29 -40.97
N ALA A 18 3.43 3.87 -39.93
CA ALA A 18 4.45 3.18 -39.14
C ALA A 18 3.75 2.06 -38.32
N CYS A 19 3.58 0.89 -38.94
CA CYS A 19 3.36 -0.34 -38.20
C CYS A 19 4.61 -0.61 -37.36
N GLN A 20 4.58 -0.18 -36.09
CA GLN A 20 5.47 -0.72 -35.08
C GLN A 20 5.11 -2.20 -34.92
N THR A 21 5.94 -3.05 -35.52
CA THR A 21 6.00 -4.46 -35.15
C THR A 21 6.37 -4.51 -33.67
N THR A 22 5.38 -4.77 -32.81
CA THR A 22 5.61 -5.27 -31.47
C THR A 22 6.36 -6.58 -31.63
N ASN A 23 7.69 -6.50 -31.60
CA ASN A 23 8.53 -7.62 -31.27
C ASN A 23 8.00 -8.14 -29.93
N ASN A 24 7.41 -9.34 -29.96
CA ASN A 24 7.27 -10.17 -28.79
C ASN A 24 8.70 -10.45 -28.31
N GLN A 25 9.24 -9.51 -27.52
CA GLN A 25 10.40 -9.77 -26.68
C GLN A 25 9.97 -10.91 -25.76
N THR A 26 10.53 -12.07 -26.02
CA THR A 26 10.72 -13.14 -25.04
C THR A 26 11.00 -12.49 -23.68
N GLN A 27 10.07 -12.64 -22.73
CA GLN A 27 10.26 -12.21 -21.35
C GLN A 27 11.53 -12.89 -20.84
N SER A 28 12.62 -12.12 -20.79
CA SER A 28 13.81 -12.50 -20.04
C SER A 28 13.36 -12.66 -18.60
N THR A 29 13.34 -13.89 -18.10
CA THR A 29 13.04 -14.17 -16.70
C THR A 29 14.21 -13.67 -15.86
N THR A 30 14.08 -12.44 -15.35
CA THR A 30 15.12 -11.83 -14.52
C THR A 30 15.20 -12.62 -13.22
N GLN A 31 16.32 -13.33 -13.04
CA GLN A 31 16.62 -14.06 -11.81
C GLN A 31 17.08 -13.07 -10.75
N ILE A 32 16.44 -13.13 -9.58
CA ILE A 32 16.73 -12.29 -8.42
C ILE A 32 16.95 -13.17 -7.18
N PRO A 33 17.67 -12.73 -6.14
CA PRO A 33 17.75 -13.49 -4.91
C PRO A 33 16.37 -13.68 -4.29
N CYS A 34 16.04 -14.90 -3.86
CA CYS A 34 14.73 -15.18 -3.27
C CYS A 34 14.40 -14.31 -2.04
N TRP A 35 15.42 -13.98 -1.24
CA TRP A 35 15.26 -13.11 -0.07
C TRP A 35 14.81 -11.70 -0.42
N LEU A 36 14.94 -11.24 -1.67
CA LEU A 36 14.51 -9.90 -2.07
C LEU A 36 12.98 -9.77 -2.10
N GLN A 37 12.29 -10.84 -2.47
CA GLN A 37 10.83 -10.89 -2.52
C GLN A 37 10.21 -11.59 -1.33
N ASN A 38 10.91 -12.54 -0.72
CA ASN A 38 10.45 -13.28 0.46
C ASN A 38 11.55 -13.34 1.53
N PRO A 39 11.83 -12.21 2.22
CA PRO A 39 12.91 -12.14 3.21
C PRO A 39 12.61 -12.90 4.52
N VAL A 40 11.39 -13.41 4.70
CA VAL A 40 10.97 -14.14 5.90
C VAL A 40 10.24 -15.42 5.51
N THR A 41 10.92 -16.55 5.69
CA THR A 41 10.41 -17.91 5.51
C THR A 41 10.26 -18.62 6.87
N GLN A 42 9.90 -19.92 6.86
CA GLN A 42 9.89 -20.72 8.09
C GLN A 42 11.30 -20.94 8.66
N ASP A 43 12.30 -20.99 7.78
CA ASP A 43 13.68 -21.36 8.15
C ASP A 43 14.62 -20.16 8.22
N GLN A 44 14.24 -19.02 7.63
CA GLN A 44 15.08 -17.81 7.55
C GLN A 44 14.26 -16.56 7.86
N LEU A 45 14.73 -15.75 8.81
CA LEU A 45 14.22 -14.39 9.04
C LEU A 45 15.34 -13.38 8.84
N GLY A 46 15.09 -12.35 8.04
CA GLY A 46 16.05 -11.27 7.85
C GLY A 46 15.44 -10.02 7.26
N PHE A 47 16.31 -9.04 7.08
CA PHE A 47 15.94 -7.67 6.68
C PHE A 47 16.78 -7.21 5.51
N ILE A 48 16.16 -6.41 4.66
CA ILE A 48 16.78 -5.92 3.43
C ILE A 48 17.20 -4.47 3.63
N GLY A 49 18.49 -4.23 3.46
CA GLY A 49 19.05 -2.91 3.26
C GLY A 49 19.12 -2.58 1.78
N THR A 50 18.95 -1.29 1.49
CA THR A 50 19.06 -0.76 0.13
C THR A 50 20.01 0.43 0.10
N ALA A 51 20.71 0.66 -1.01
CA ALA A 51 21.51 1.86 -1.25
C ALA A 51 21.53 2.22 -2.74
N ALA A 52 21.96 3.45 -3.07
CA ALA A 52 22.26 3.78 -4.45
C ALA A 52 23.36 2.84 -4.97
N PRO A 53 23.32 2.40 -6.24
CA PRO A 53 24.27 1.41 -6.75
C PRO A 53 25.70 1.94 -6.82
N GLN A 54 25.86 3.26 -6.87
CA GLN A 54 27.15 3.94 -6.92
C GLN A 54 27.32 4.88 -5.72
N SER A 55 28.56 5.01 -5.25
CA SER A 55 28.94 5.90 -4.16
C SER A 55 30.25 6.61 -4.50
N ALA A 56 30.40 7.84 -4.01
CA ALA A 56 31.66 8.59 -4.10
C ALA A 56 32.76 8.00 -3.20
N THR A 57 32.38 7.25 -2.17
CA THR A 57 33.30 6.53 -1.28
C THR A 57 33.43 5.09 -1.75
N LYS A 58 34.67 4.57 -1.78
CA LYS A 58 34.94 3.15 -2.06
C LYS A 58 34.05 2.27 -1.18
N ASP A 59 33.32 1.35 -1.82
CA ASP A 59 32.37 0.42 -1.21
C ASP A 59 31.25 1.04 -0.35
N GLY A 60 31.07 2.37 -0.41
CA GLY A 60 30.14 3.08 0.46
C GLY A 60 28.69 2.63 0.30
N SER A 61 28.28 2.21 -0.89
CA SER A 61 26.95 1.65 -1.15
C SER A 61 26.72 0.31 -0.43
N ILE A 62 27.71 -0.59 -0.47
CA ILE A 62 27.65 -1.88 0.21
C ILE A 62 27.55 -1.66 1.72
N ILE A 63 28.41 -0.80 2.26
CA ILE A 63 28.43 -0.47 3.69
C ILE A 63 27.09 0.13 4.11
N ALA A 64 26.59 1.14 3.39
CA ALA A 64 25.31 1.79 3.71
C ALA A 64 24.13 0.82 3.64
N SER A 65 24.10 -0.07 2.65
CA SER A 65 23.08 -1.11 2.53
C SER A 65 23.12 -2.08 3.72
N ARG A 66 24.30 -2.63 4.05
CA ARG A 66 24.48 -3.52 5.22
C ARG A 66 24.09 -2.85 6.53
N GLN A 67 24.47 -1.59 6.71
CA GLN A 67 24.11 -0.82 7.91
C GLN A 67 22.59 -0.69 8.07
N ARG A 68 21.87 -0.43 6.98
CA ARG A 68 20.40 -0.34 6.98
C ARG A 68 19.74 -1.69 7.29
N ALA A 69 20.24 -2.77 6.68
CA ALA A 69 19.78 -4.14 6.95
C ALA A 69 19.99 -4.52 8.43
N ALA A 70 21.20 -4.28 8.95
CA ALA A 70 21.56 -4.55 10.33
C ALA A 70 20.72 -3.73 11.32
N LEU A 71 20.50 -2.44 11.04
CA LEU A 71 19.71 -1.56 11.90
C LEU A 71 18.26 -2.08 12.02
N GLN A 72 17.63 -2.49 10.92
CA GLN A 72 16.28 -3.05 10.98
C GLN A 72 16.22 -4.37 11.75
N LEU A 73 17.16 -5.28 11.47
CA LEU A 73 17.26 -6.58 12.15
C LEU A 73 17.38 -6.42 13.66
N THR A 74 18.24 -5.51 14.08
CA THR A 74 18.54 -5.29 15.48
C THR A 74 17.46 -4.50 16.22
N GLN A 75 16.77 -3.56 15.54
CA GLN A 75 15.56 -2.94 16.05
C GLN A 75 14.44 -3.97 16.28
N TYR A 76 14.31 -4.95 15.38
CA TYR A 76 13.32 -6.01 15.53
C TYR A 76 13.57 -6.91 16.75
N TYR A 77 14.84 -7.26 17.01
CA TYR A 77 15.24 -8.08 18.16
C TYR A 77 15.54 -7.28 19.44
N ASP A 78 15.31 -5.97 19.44
CA ASP A 78 15.60 -5.05 20.57
C ASP A 78 17.04 -5.20 21.12
N LEU A 79 18.03 -5.25 20.22
CA LEU A 79 19.43 -5.48 20.59
C LEU A 79 20.11 -4.16 21.03
N PRO A 80 20.56 -4.02 22.28
CA PRO A 80 21.11 -2.76 22.79
C PRO A 80 22.54 -2.47 22.27
N ASN A 81 22.91 -1.18 22.20
CA ASN A 81 24.29 -0.69 22.02
C ASN A 81 25.04 -1.11 20.74
N ILE A 82 24.32 -1.44 19.68
CA ILE A 82 24.86 -1.92 18.40
C ILE A 82 25.40 -0.83 17.46
N ASN A 83 25.04 0.44 17.68
CA ASN A 83 25.25 1.50 16.67
C ASN A 83 26.72 1.67 16.30
N LYS A 84 27.63 1.51 17.27
CA LYS A 84 29.08 1.54 17.02
C LYS A 84 29.55 0.37 16.16
N ALA A 85 29.05 -0.85 16.43
CA ALA A 85 29.41 -2.04 15.67
C ALA A 85 28.89 -1.96 14.22
N ILE A 86 27.67 -1.46 14.04
CA ILE A 86 27.08 -1.21 12.71
C ILE A 86 27.89 -0.14 11.95
N ALA A 87 28.28 0.95 12.62
CA ALA A 87 29.08 2.02 12.01
C ALA A 87 30.45 1.54 11.51
N GLN A 88 31.00 0.47 12.09
CA GLN A 88 32.31 -0.10 11.75
C GLN A 88 32.24 -1.26 10.73
N LEU A 89 31.07 -1.54 10.15
CA LEU A 89 30.92 -2.57 9.12
C LEU A 89 31.82 -2.29 7.91
N SER A 90 32.59 -3.30 7.52
CA SER A 90 33.38 -3.27 6.28
C SER A 90 32.65 -3.96 5.12
N ALA A 91 33.04 -3.64 3.89
CA ALA A 91 32.51 -4.28 2.70
C ALA A 91 33.03 -5.73 2.51
N GLU A 92 34.18 -6.06 3.06
CA GLU A 92 34.81 -7.39 2.91
C GLU A 92 34.24 -8.45 3.86
N LYS A 93 33.68 -8.04 5.00
CA LYS A 93 33.15 -8.98 6.00
C LYS A 93 31.67 -9.22 5.76
N ASN A 94 31.31 -10.47 5.48
CA ASN A 94 29.92 -10.93 5.38
C ASN A 94 29.32 -11.31 6.75
N GLN A 95 30.05 -11.08 7.84
CA GLN A 95 29.59 -11.39 9.20
C GLN A 95 29.99 -10.30 10.19
N LEU A 96 29.12 -10.06 11.18
CA LEU A 96 29.38 -9.20 12.33
C LEU A 96 29.04 -9.95 13.62
N THR A 97 29.98 -10.07 14.54
CA THR A 97 29.70 -10.59 15.89
C THR A 97 29.38 -9.43 16.82
N LEU A 98 28.21 -9.47 17.44
CA LEU A 98 27.75 -8.49 18.42
C LEU A 98 28.36 -8.77 19.80
N ALA A 99 28.32 -7.77 20.69
CA ALA A 99 28.89 -7.87 22.04
C ALA A 99 28.26 -8.99 22.90
N ASN A 100 27.01 -9.35 22.62
CA ASN A 100 26.30 -10.45 23.27
C ASN A 100 26.64 -11.84 22.68
N GLY A 101 27.60 -11.93 21.76
CA GLY A 101 27.98 -13.17 21.08
C GLY A 101 27.10 -13.54 19.88
N GLN A 102 25.98 -12.84 19.66
CA GLN A 102 25.12 -13.07 18.51
C GLN A 102 25.86 -12.71 17.22
N ARG A 103 25.77 -13.59 16.21
CA ARG A 103 26.32 -13.33 14.88
C ARG A 103 25.23 -12.84 13.94
N LEU A 104 25.55 -11.80 13.19
CA LEU A 104 24.79 -11.33 12.04
C LEU A 104 25.51 -11.78 10.77
N TYR A 105 24.75 -12.34 9.84
CA TYR A 105 25.19 -12.75 8.53
C TYR A 105 24.65 -11.77 7.50
N PHE A 106 25.46 -11.44 6.50
CA PHE A 106 25.09 -10.59 5.37
C PHE A 106 25.19 -11.39 4.08
N SER A 107 24.23 -11.20 3.17
CA SER A 107 24.29 -11.76 1.83
C SER A 107 25.40 -11.11 1.01
N GLU A 108 25.77 -11.78 -0.07
CA GLU A 108 26.39 -11.09 -1.20
C GLU A 108 25.49 -9.94 -1.71
N PRO A 109 26.06 -8.79 -2.12
CA PRO A 109 25.27 -7.68 -2.63
C PRO A 109 24.58 -8.04 -3.96
N TYR A 110 23.30 -7.75 -4.07
CA TYR A 110 22.58 -7.83 -5.33
C TYR A 110 22.40 -6.43 -5.91
N VAL A 111 22.88 -6.20 -7.13
CA VAL A 111 22.93 -4.86 -7.74
C VAL A 111 22.07 -4.83 -9.00
N THR A 112 21.13 -3.89 -9.04
CA THR A 112 20.42 -3.50 -10.26
C THR A 112 20.96 -2.17 -10.77
N SER A 113 20.48 -1.71 -11.94
CA SER A 113 20.83 -0.39 -12.49
C SER A 113 20.52 0.77 -11.53
N ASN A 114 19.58 0.57 -10.60
CA ASN A 114 19.02 1.65 -9.79
C ASN A 114 19.22 1.46 -8.28
N THR A 115 19.57 0.26 -7.81
CA THR A 115 19.64 -0.05 -6.37
C THR A 115 20.60 -1.19 -6.10
N LEU A 116 21.38 -1.04 -5.02
CA LEU A 116 22.12 -2.12 -4.38
C LEU A 116 21.32 -2.62 -3.19
N TYR A 117 21.17 -3.94 -3.10
CA TYR A 117 20.46 -4.63 -2.03
C TYR A 117 21.43 -5.49 -1.23
N THR A 118 21.18 -5.58 0.08
CA THR A 118 21.86 -6.55 0.94
C THR A 118 20.87 -7.08 1.96
N TYR A 119 20.97 -8.37 2.25
CA TYR A 119 20.14 -9.04 3.25
C TYR A 119 20.94 -9.31 4.51
N ALA A 120 20.32 -9.14 5.68
CA ALA A 120 20.92 -9.44 6.97
C ALA A 120 20.04 -10.40 7.78
N SER A 121 20.65 -11.41 8.40
CA SER A 121 19.96 -12.41 9.23
C SER A 121 20.82 -12.83 10.42
N ILE A 122 20.19 -13.44 11.43
CA ILE A 122 20.90 -14.10 12.53
C ILE A 122 21.28 -15.56 12.23
N GLN A 123 20.82 -16.08 11.09
CA GLN A 123 21.15 -17.41 10.57
C GLN A 123 22.04 -17.26 9.33
N PRO A 124 22.91 -18.24 9.03
CA PRO A 124 23.66 -18.27 7.78
C PRO A 124 22.73 -18.13 6.57
N ILE A 125 23.16 -17.36 5.57
CA ILE A 125 22.36 -17.05 4.37
C ILE A 125 22.81 -17.96 3.23
N ASN A 126 21.85 -18.57 2.53
CA ASN A 126 22.14 -19.28 1.28
C ASN A 126 21.93 -18.36 0.07
N ASP A 127 23.02 -17.78 -0.43
CA ASP A 127 23.00 -16.87 -1.58
C ASP A 127 22.81 -17.56 -2.94
N SER A 128 22.80 -18.90 -2.99
CA SER A 128 22.61 -19.64 -4.24
C SER A 128 21.15 -19.71 -4.70
N LEU A 129 20.19 -19.28 -3.87
CA LEU A 129 18.76 -19.36 -4.17
C LEU A 129 18.30 -18.18 -5.02
N ALA A 130 18.07 -18.46 -6.30
CA ALA A 130 17.48 -17.53 -7.25
C ALA A 130 15.98 -17.82 -7.45
N CYS A 131 15.20 -16.74 -7.52
CA CYS A 131 13.77 -16.73 -7.75
C CYS A 131 13.46 -15.87 -8.98
N GLN A 132 12.31 -16.12 -9.60
CA GLN A 132 11.79 -15.24 -10.64
C GLN A 132 11.16 -14.01 -10.00
N GLU A 133 11.37 -12.85 -10.61
CA GLU A 133 10.69 -11.63 -10.19
C GLU A 133 9.16 -11.75 -10.34
N VAL A 134 8.46 -11.73 -9.22
CA VAL A 134 6.99 -11.70 -9.14
C VAL A 134 6.42 -10.31 -9.47
N SER A 135 5.52 -10.27 -10.44
CA SER A 135 4.65 -9.11 -10.71
C SER A 135 3.32 -9.24 -9.97
N CYS A 136 2.76 -8.12 -9.53
CA CYS A 136 1.43 -8.08 -8.92
C CYS A 136 0.35 -8.02 -9.99
N ASN A 137 -0.74 -8.73 -9.78
CA ASN A 137 -1.96 -8.68 -10.57
C ASN A 137 -3.17 -8.69 -9.63
N PHE A 138 -3.76 -7.50 -9.41
CA PHE A 138 -4.93 -7.33 -8.54
C PHE A 138 -6.20 -8.00 -9.09
N SER A 139 -6.33 -8.14 -10.41
CA SER A 139 -7.53 -8.70 -11.06
C SER A 139 -7.74 -10.17 -10.72
N VAL A 140 -6.63 -10.93 -10.60
CA VAL A 140 -6.65 -12.36 -10.24
C VAL A 140 -6.04 -12.62 -8.86
N CYS A 141 -5.71 -11.56 -8.12
CA CYS A 141 -5.11 -11.64 -6.79
C CYS A 141 -3.83 -12.47 -6.77
N GLU A 142 -2.91 -12.18 -7.69
CA GLU A 142 -1.62 -12.86 -7.81
C GLU A 142 -0.48 -11.89 -7.48
N PRO A 143 0.40 -12.20 -6.52
CA PRO A 143 0.38 -13.36 -5.64
C PRO A 143 -0.81 -13.33 -4.65
N THR A 144 -1.19 -14.52 -4.15
CA THR A 144 -2.41 -14.74 -3.35
C THR A 144 -2.54 -13.84 -2.11
N TRP A 145 -1.42 -13.39 -1.54
CA TRP A 145 -1.42 -12.49 -0.39
C TRP A 145 -1.96 -11.09 -0.69
N LEU A 146 -2.08 -10.68 -1.97
CA LEU A 146 -2.62 -9.37 -2.34
C LEU A 146 -4.09 -9.17 -1.93
N CYS A 147 -4.90 -10.23 -2.01
CA CYS A 147 -6.33 -10.18 -1.65
C CYS A 147 -6.73 -11.22 -0.59
N ASN A 148 -5.81 -12.10 -0.17
CA ASN A 148 -6.05 -13.11 0.85
C ASN A 148 -4.93 -13.10 1.88
N GLY A 149 -4.62 -11.92 2.42
CA GLY A 149 -3.82 -11.85 3.63
C GLY A 149 -4.58 -12.55 4.76
N GLY A 150 -3.96 -13.53 5.41
CA GLY A 150 -4.45 -13.98 6.71
C GLY A 150 -4.60 -12.80 7.68
N SER A 151 -5.13 -13.06 8.86
CA SER A 151 -5.13 -12.05 9.93
C SER A 151 -3.71 -11.55 10.23
N ASN A 152 -3.51 -10.23 10.32
CA ASN A 152 -2.27 -9.50 10.72
C ASN A 152 -1.37 -8.95 9.61
N HIS A 153 -1.92 -8.68 8.42
CA HIS A 153 -1.18 -8.09 7.32
C HIS A 153 -1.49 -6.60 7.09
N VAL A 154 -0.48 -5.83 6.68
CA VAL A 154 -0.60 -4.46 6.20
C VAL A 154 0.18 -4.33 4.90
N ILE A 155 -0.43 -3.75 3.87
CA ILE A 155 0.22 -3.55 2.56
C ILE A 155 0.83 -2.15 2.50
N GLY A 156 2.16 -2.09 2.41
CA GLY A 156 2.89 -0.87 2.07
C GLY A 156 3.06 -0.75 0.56
N ALA A 157 2.78 0.43 0.00
CA ALA A 157 3.00 0.71 -1.42
C ALA A 157 3.93 1.91 -1.59
N SER A 158 4.84 1.87 -2.56
CA SER A 158 5.70 3.00 -2.91
C SER A 158 5.91 3.07 -4.42
N TYR A 159 5.69 4.24 -5.00
CA TYR A 159 5.98 4.51 -6.40
C TYR A 159 7.48 4.72 -6.63
N TYR A 160 7.94 4.46 -7.84
CA TYR A 160 9.31 4.71 -8.29
C TYR A 160 9.59 6.21 -8.37
N THR A 161 10.73 6.67 -7.86
CA THR A 161 11.08 8.11 -7.83
C THR A 161 12.52 8.32 -8.29
N ALA A 162 12.99 9.58 -8.30
CA ALA A 162 14.38 9.93 -8.55
C ALA A 162 15.39 9.26 -7.58
N LEU A 163 14.91 8.69 -6.46
CA LEU A 163 15.72 7.91 -5.51
C LEU A 163 15.17 6.47 -5.39
N PRO A 164 15.37 5.60 -6.41
CA PRO A 164 14.76 4.26 -6.44
C PRO A 164 15.14 3.39 -5.24
N HIS A 165 16.37 3.50 -4.77
CA HIS A 165 16.85 2.76 -3.60
C HIS A 165 16.09 3.10 -2.31
N LYS A 166 15.30 4.17 -2.26
CA LYS A 166 14.42 4.47 -1.11
C LYS A 166 13.06 3.78 -1.18
N GLN A 167 12.67 3.21 -2.33
CA GLN A 167 11.33 2.68 -2.56
C GLN A 167 10.93 1.63 -1.51
N LEU A 168 11.81 0.67 -1.20
CA LEU A 168 11.57 -0.36 -0.18
C LEU A 168 11.46 0.22 1.25
N ALA A 169 12.25 1.24 1.57
CA ALA A 169 12.13 1.91 2.86
C ALA A 169 10.78 2.66 2.96
N MET A 170 10.35 3.27 1.86
CA MET A 170 9.07 3.99 1.80
C MET A 170 7.86 3.07 1.88
N THR A 171 7.93 1.83 1.36
CA THR A 171 6.85 0.86 1.60
C THR A 171 6.70 0.56 3.09
N ASN A 172 7.80 0.47 3.85
CA ASN A 172 7.75 0.25 5.29
C ASN A 172 7.16 1.48 6.03
N VAL A 173 7.58 2.70 5.67
CA VAL A 173 7.01 3.94 6.24
C VAL A 173 5.50 3.99 6.01
N ASN A 174 5.06 3.72 4.78
CA ASN A 174 3.64 3.72 4.44
C ASN A 174 2.88 2.60 5.16
N ALA A 175 3.45 1.40 5.28
CA ALA A 175 2.85 0.31 6.04
C ALA A 175 2.71 0.64 7.53
N ASN A 176 3.71 1.27 8.16
CA ASN A 176 3.61 1.70 9.56
C ASN A 176 2.50 2.74 9.77
N ALA A 177 2.34 3.68 8.85
CA ALA A 177 1.26 4.65 8.92
C ALA A 177 -0.12 3.96 8.85
N LEU A 178 -0.28 2.98 7.95
CA LEU A 178 -1.51 2.18 7.85
C LEU A 178 -1.74 1.30 9.08
N ALA A 179 -0.68 0.67 9.62
CA ALA A 179 -0.77 -0.11 10.85
C ALA A 179 -1.23 0.76 12.03
N GLY A 180 -0.77 2.01 12.11
CA GLY A 180 -1.19 2.98 13.12
C GLY A 180 -2.69 3.32 13.06
N TYR A 181 -3.24 3.46 11.84
CA TYR A 181 -4.68 3.60 11.62
C TYR A 181 -5.48 2.36 12.06
N LEU A 182 -4.97 1.17 11.76
CA LEU A 182 -5.64 -0.10 12.07
C LEU A 182 -5.59 -0.44 13.56
N ASP A 183 -4.47 -0.16 14.24
CA ASP A 183 -4.30 -0.40 15.67
C ASP A 183 -5.27 0.42 16.51
N GLN A 184 -5.34 1.73 16.25
CA GLN A 184 -6.26 2.65 16.92
C GLN A 184 -6.40 3.93 16.11
N ALA A 185 -7.63 4.27 15.74
CA ALA A 185 -7.97 5.50 15.05
C ALA A 185 -8.99 6.31 15.85
N HIS A 186 -8.71 7.60 15.99
CA HIS A 186 -9.66 8.60 16.45
C HIS A 186 -10.36 9.19 15.23
N VAL A 187 -11.67 8.99 15.16
CA VAL A 187 -12.55 9.50 14.11
C VAL A 187 -13.31 10.68 14.69
N ASN A 188 -13.10 11.86 14.09
CA ASN A 188 -13.90 13.05 14.34
C ASN A 188 -14.42 13.55 12.99
N MET A 189 -15.69 13.26 12.70
CA MET A 189 -16.27 13.47 11.38
C MET A 189 -17.68 14.06 11.49
N GLN A 190 -17.98 15.00 10.60
CA GLN A 190 -19.30 15.55 10.39
C GLN A 190 -19.74 15.23 8.96
N GLU A 191 -20.89 14.60 8.82
CA GLU A 191 -21.52 14.36 7.52
C GLU A 191 -22.81 15.17 7.42
N TYR A 192 -23.02 15.75 6.25
CA TYR A 192 -24.23 16.50 5.95
C TYR A 192 -24.84 15.94 4.67
N TYR A 193 -26.10 15.56 4.78
CA TYR A 193 -26.92 15.10 3.67
C TYR A 193 -28.07 16.09 3.47
N PHE A 194 -28.24 16.53 2.23
CA PHE A 194 -29.35 17.36 1.79
C PHE A 194 -29.99 16.73 0.56
N GLU A 195 -31.31 16.65 0.57
CA GLU A 195 -32.08 16.20 -0.56
C GLU A 195 -33.22 17.19 -0.82
N SER A 196 -33.39 17.57 -2.08
CA SER A 196 -34.46 18.44 -2.53
C SER A 196 -35.10 17.86 -3.78
N TYR A 197 -36.43 17.87 -3.79
CA TYR A 197 -37.23 17.35 -4.88
C TYR A 197 -38.29 18.37 -5.31
N SER A 198 -38.46 18.49 -6.61
CA SER A 198 -39.56 19.18 -7.29
C SER A 198 -39.96 18.36 -8.51
N GLU A 199 -41.14 18.59 -9.09
CA GLU A 199 -41.63 17.86 -10.26
C GLU A 199 -40.65 17.87 -11.46
N GLN A 200 -39.76 18.86 -11.52
CA GLN A 200 -38.79 19.04 -12.61
C GLN A 200 -37.33 18.82 -12.20
N HIS A 201 -37.02 18.81 -10.90
CA HIS A 201 -35.64 18.76 -10.41
C HIS A 201 -35.52 17.94 -9.14
N HIS A 202 -34.61 16.98 -9.15
CA HIS A 202 -34.16 16.25 -7.96
C HIS A 202 -32.69 16.55 -7.75
N LYS A 203 -32.34 17.02 -6.54
CA LYS A 203 -30.97 17.37 -6.17
C LYS A 203 -30.62 16.73 -4.83
N THR A 204 -29.57 15.92 -4.84
CA THR A 204 -28.94 15.38 -3.64
C THR A 204 -27.57 16.03 -3.46
N HIS A 205 -27.23 16.37 -2.23
CA HIS A 205 -25.91 16.85 -1.86
C HIS A 205 -25.44 16.11 -0.62
N PHE A 206 -24.25 15.51 -0.70
CA PHE A 206 -23.58 14.90 0.42
C PHE A 206 -22.24 15.59 0.60
N SER A 207 -21.94 16.01 1.82
CA SER A 207 -20.62 16.51 2.19
C SER A 207 -20.15 15.87 3.48
N ARG A 208 -18.84 15.72 3.58
CA ARG A 208 -18.16 15.12 4.72
C ARG A 208 -16.97 15.99 5.07
N HIS A 209 -16.87 16.40 6.32
CA HIS A 209 -15.78 17.22 6.83
C HIS A 209 -15.28 16.67 8.16
N GLY A 210 -13.97 16.68 8.35
CA GLY A 210 -13.33 16.19 9.56
C GLY A 210 -12.08 15.38 9.25
N GLU A 211 -11.68 14.58 10.23
CA GLU A 211 -10.41 13.88 10.20
C GLU A 211 -10.49 12.49 10.80
N VAL A 212 -9.54 11.65 10.37
CA VAL A 212 -9.26 10.37 10.98
C VAL A 212 -7.78 10.41 11.31
N ARG A 213 -7.45 10.27 12.59
CA ARG A 213 -6.08 10.26 13.10
C ARG A 213 -5.75 8.86 13.59
N GLY A 214 -4.76 8.23 12.98
CA GLY A 214 -4.20 6.96 13.47
C GLY A 214 -3.20 7.21 14.59
N SER A 215 -3.00 6.21 15.43
CA SER A 215 -1.90 6.17 16.40
C SER A 215 -0.53 6.02 15.70
N THR A 216 0.56 6.32 16.40
CA THR A 216 1.89 5.97 15.91
C THR A 216 2.13 4.48 16.14
N HIS A 217 2.34 3.71 15.08
CA HIS A 217 2.73 2.31 15.22
C HIS A 217 4.18 2.23 15.72
N GLN A 218 4.38 1.69 16.92
CA GLN A 218 5.70 1.61 17.55
C GLN A 218 6.41 0.28 17.34
N LYS A 219 5.70 -0.76 16.88
CA LYS A 219 6.27 -2.11 16.74
C LYS A 219 6.91 -2.28 15.37
N PRO A 220 8.09 -2.90 15.27
CA PRO A 220 8.69 -3.23 13.98
C PRO A 220 7.79 -4.14 13.15
N LEU A 221 7.57 -3.76 11.90
CA LEU A 221 6.86 -4.57 10.92
C LEU A 221 7.84 -5.50 10.19
N LEU A 222 7.42 -6.76 9.99
CA LEU A 222 8.18 -7.74 9.24
C LEU A 222 7.72 -7.77 7.78
N LEU A 223 8.60 -7.37 6.86
CA LEU A 223 8.38 -7.60 5.44
C LEU A 223 8.30 -9.11 5.20
N SER A 224 7.17 -9.61 4.72
CA SER A 224 7.02 -11.03 4.40
C SER A 224 7.11 -11.28 2.91
N GLN A 225 6.44 -10.46 2.09
CA GLN A 225 6.42 -10.62 0.64
C GLN A 225 6.47 -9.27 -0.07
N SER A 226 6.93 -9.24 -1.31
CA SER A 226 6.78 -8.09 -2.20
C SER A 226 6.55 -8.49 -3.66
N CYS A 227 5.95 -7.60 -4.43
CA CYS A 227 5.81 -7.73 -5.88
C CYS A 227 5.75 -6.34 -6.54
N ASN A 228 5.99 -6.27 -7.84
CA ASN A 228 5.94 -5.03 -8.61
C ASN A 228 4.64 -4.91 -9.41
N TYR A 229 3.99 -3.74 -9.35
CA TYR A 229 2.86 -3.36 -10.21
C TYR A 229 3.24 -2.13 -11.03
N GLY A 230 3.67 -2.34 -12.28
CA GLY A 230 4.29 -1.29 -13.08
C GLY A 230 5.49 -0.68 -12.33
N SER A 231 5.44 0.63 -12.07
CA SER A 231 6.46 1.36 -11.32
C SER A 231 6.23 1.38 -9.81
N THR A 232 5.26 0.63 -9.28
CA THR A 232 4.95 0.59 -7.84
C THR A 232 5.46 -0.70 -7.22
N LEU A 233 6.23 -0.59 -6.14
CA LEU A 233 6.55 -1.71 -5.27
C LEU A 233 5.45 -1.85 -4.23
N LEU A 234 4.84 -3.04 -4.15
CA LEU A 234 3.90 -3.44 -3.12
C LEU A 234 4.57 -4.44 -2.20
N ALA A 235 4.42 -4.24 -0.91
CA ALA A 235 5.08 -5.03 0.12
C ALA A 235 4.08 -5.39 1.22
N ASN A 236 3.99 -6.68 1.52
CA ASN A 236 3.20 -7.22 2.60
C ASN A 236 4.01 -7.22 3.90
N TYR A 237 3.45 -6.64 4.94
CA TYR A 237 4.06 -6.58 6.26
C TYR A 237 3.21 -7.34 7.28
N LYS A 238 3.86 -8.18 8.08
CA LYS A 238 3.27 -8.85 9.23
C LYS A 238 3.51 -8.04 10.50
N THR A 239 2.46 -7.86 11.31
CA THR A 239 2.60 -7.34 12.67
C THR A 239 3.01 -8.48 13.61
N ASN A 240 3.81 -8.18 14.65
CA ASN A 240 4.25 -9.16 15.66
C ASN A 240 3.11 -9.60 16.63
N LYS A 241 1.84 -9.47 16.22
CA LYS A 241 0.70 -9.96 17.02
C LYS A 241 0.62 -11.48 16.84
N LEU A 242 1.18 -12.18 17.82
CA LEU A 242 1.02 -13.62 18.00
C LEU A 242 -0.47 -13.99 18.02
N ASN A 243 -0.84 -14.98 17.22
CA ASN A 243 -2.13 -15.68 17.27
C ASN A 243 -3.37 -14.85 16.96
N ILE A 244 -3.58 -14.55 15.68
CA ILE A 244 -4.95 -14.55 15.16
C ILE A 244 -5.05 -15.76 14.24
N LYS A 245 -6.05 -16.61 14.51
CA LYS A 245 -6.31 -17.78 13.67
C LYS A 245 -6.53 -17.27 12.25
N PRO A 246 -5.86 -17.82 11.22
CA PRO A 246 -6.10 -17.44 9.85
C PRO A 246 -7.59 -17.62 9.58
N TYR A 247 -8.27 -16.54 9.21
CA TYR A 247 -9.67 -16.62 8.91
C TYR A 247 -9.85 -17.58 7.73
N THR A 248 -10.75 -18.55 7.88
CA THR A 248 -11.17 -19.43 6.77
C THR A 248 -11.54 -18.57 5.57
N LYS A 249 -11.23 -19.04 4.34
CA LYS A 249 -11.55 -18.40 3.05
C LYS A 249 -13.04 -18.04 2.95
N GLN A 250 -13.44 -16.95 3.58
CA GLN A 250 -14.77 -16.41 3.59
C GLN A 250 -14.80 -15.26 2.60
N SER A 251 -15.91 -15.15 1.88
CA SER A 251 -16.15 -13.98 1.02
C SER A 251 -16.56 -12.82 1.93
N TRP A 252 -15.59 -12.13 2.54
CA TRP A 252 -15.80 -10.95 3.40
C TRP A 252 -16.75 -9.93 2.78
N ARG A 253 -16.78 -9.89 1.45
CA ARG A 253 -17.62 -9.03 0.61
C ARG A 253 -19.12 -9.26 0.78
N LYS A 254 -19.54 -10.43 1.24
CA LYS A 254 -20.96 -10.81 1.39
C LYS A 254 -21.45 -10.85 2.83
N ILE A 255 -20.54 -10.72 3.80
CA ILE A 255 -20.87 -10.83 5.23
C ILE A 255 -20.67 -9.48 5.91
N LYS A 256 -21.66 -9.09 6.73
CA LYS A 256 -21.63 -7.83 7.48
C LYS A 256 -21.07 -7.99 8.89
N GLN A 257 -20.99 -9.21 9.39
CA GLN A 257 -20.51 -9.54 10.72
C GLN A 257 -19.78 -10.88 10.72
N TYR A 258 -18.75 -11.00 11.57
CA TYR A 258 -18.03 -12.25 11.82
C TYR A 258 -17.73 -12.38 13.31
N GLU A 259 -18.14 -13.49 13.92
CA GLU A 259 -17.99 -13.73 15.37
C GLU A 259 -18.51 -12.56 16.25
N GLY A 260 -19.64 -11.96 15.86
CA GLY A 260 -20.26 -10.83 16.57
C GLY A 260 -19.55 -9.48 16.38
N ARG A 261 -18.52 -9.40 15.54
CA ARG A 261 -17.77 -8.18 15.22
C ARG A 261 -18.23 -7.61 13.88
N SER A 262 -18.26 -6.29 13.75
CA SER A 262 -18.67 -5.63 12.51
C SER A 262 -17.63 -5.79 11.40
N ILE A 263 -18.09 -6.10 10.20
CA ILE A 263 -17.31 -6.00 8.96
C ILE A 263 -17.84 -4.80 8.19
N VAL A 264 -16.93 -3.92 7.78
CA VAL A 264 -17.27 -2.76 6.95
C VAL A 264 -16.37 -2.69 5.73
N MET A 265 -16.89 -2.03 4.71
CA MET A 265 -16.17 -1.71 3.50
C MET A 265 -15.94 -0.21 3.45
N GLY A 266 -14.71 0.20 3.17
CA GLY A 266 -14.38 1.56 2.76
C GLY A 266 -13.97 1.58 1.29
N ASN A 267 -14.14 2.72 0.65
CA ASN A 267 -13.76 2.91 -0.75
C ASN A 267 -13.09 4.26 -1.00
N PHE A 268 -12.34 4.32 -2.09
CA PHE A 268 -11.82 5.57 -2.65
C PHE A 268 -11.75 5.48 -4.17
N GLY A 269 -12.16 6.54 -4.86
CA GLY A 269 -12.04 6.68 -6.31
C GLY A 269 -13.26 6.30 -7.16
N GLU A 270 -14.29 5.70 -6.57
CA GLU A 270 -15.50 5.25 -7.29
C GLU A 270 -16.22 6.39 -8.03
N ASP A 271 -16.33 7.54 -7.36
CA ASP A 271 -16.94 8.78 -7.88
C ASP A 271 -15.99 9.62 -8.77
N GLY A 272 -14.87 9.04 -9.23
CA GLY A 272 -13.83 9.79 -9.97
C GLY A 272 -12.95 10.66 -9.06
N LYS A 273 -12.97 10.43 -7.75
CA LYS A 273 -12.06 11.09 -6.79
C LYS A 273 -10.63 10.63 -7.05
N ILE A 274 -9.70 11.58 -7.11
CA ILE A 274 -8.28 11.31 -7.34
C ILE A 274 -7.52 11.71 -6.08
N ALA A 275 -6.55 10.88 -5.67
CA ALA A 275 -5.67 11.25 -4.56
C ALA A 275 -4.87 12.51 -4.96
N PRO A 276 -4.63 13.49 -4.06
CA PRO A 276 -3.95 14.73 -4.43
C PRO A 276 -2.57 14.55 -5.07
N ASP A 277 -1.89 13.46 -4.73
CA ASP A 277 -0.57 13.07 -5.23
C ASP A 277 -0.64 12.00 -6.35
N ASN A 278 -1.85 11.58 -6.73
CA ASN A 278 -2.11 10.49 -7.68
C ASN A 278 -1.45 9.15 -7.31
N LEU A 279 -1.12 8.93 -6.03
CA LEU A 279 -0.45 7.71 -5.58
C LEU A 279 -1.44 6.66 -5.09
N ILE A 280 -1.21 5.40 -5.48
CA ILE A 280 -1.95 4.24 -4.99
C ILE A 280 -1.84 4.08 -3.45
N SER A 281 -0.70 4.44 -2.84
CA SER A 281 -0.53 4.45 -1.39
C SER A 281 -1.50 5.40 -0.70
N SER A 282 -1.73 6.57 -1.29
CA SER A 282 -2.69 7.56 -0.78
C SER A 282 -4.13 7.11 -1.01
N ALA A 283 -4.44 6.50 -2.16
CA ALA A 283 -5.76 5.90 -2.40
C ALA A 283 -6.08 4.79 -1.38
N ILE A 284 -5.13 3.89 -1.08
CA ILE A 284 -5.27 2.86 -0.04
C ILE A 284 -5.51 3.50 1.33
N LYS A 285 -4.72 4.52 1.69
CA LYS A 285 -4.89 5.26 2.95
C LYS A 285 -6.29 5.87 3.06
N TYR A 286 -6.82 6.49 2.01
CA TYR A 286 -8.15 7.08 2.04
C TYR A 286 -9.26 6.02 2.12
N ALA A 287 -9.14 4.89 1.43
CA ALA A 287 -10.10 3.79 1.54
C ALA A 287 -10.10 3.18 2.95
N ILE A 288 -8.94 3.05 3.61
CA ILE A 288 -8.85 2.63 5.02
C ILE A 288 -9.52 3.66 5.94
N ARG A 289 -9.27 4.96 5.74
CA ARG A 289 -9.93 6.02 6.53
C ARG A 289 -11.43 5.99 6.38
N ASP A 290 -11.94 5.77 5.17
CA ASP A 290 -13.36 5.61 4.89
C ASP A 290 -13.94 4.41 5.65
N ALA A 291 -13.28 3.25 5.58
CA ALA A 291 -13.70 2.07 6.34
C ALA A 291 -13.72 2.31 7.86
N LEU A 292 -12.73 3.04 8.41
CA LEU A 292 -12.70 3.39 9.84
C LEU A 292 -13.84 4.33 10.24
N VAL A 293 -14.26 5.25 9.35
CA VAL A 293 -15.45 6.08 9.58
C VAL A 293 -16.70 5.20 9.63
N GLU A 294 -16.84 4.21 8.74
CA GLU A 294 -17.96 3.28 8.77
C GLU A 294 -17.96 2.39 10.03
N LEU A 295 -16.79 1.95 10.53
CA LEU A 295 -16.68 1.31 11.85
C LEU A 295 -17.15 2.25 12.97
N ALA A 296 -16.72 3.53 12.93
CA ALA A 296 -17.09 4.52 13.94
C ALA A 296 -18.61 4.76 13.97
N LYS A 297 -19.27 4.81 12.81
CA LYS A 297 -20.74 4.90 12.72
C LYS A 297 -21.41 3.71 13.39
N ASN A 298 -20.94 2.48 13.12
CA ASN A 298 -21.51 1.29 13.76
C ASN A 298 -21.35 1.29 15.28
N LYS A 299 -20.26 1.89 15.79
CA LYS A 299 -20.01 2.02 17.23
C LYS A 299 -20.89 3.09 17.88
N GLY A 300 -21.14 4.19 17.19
CA GLY A 300 -22.09 5.21 17.65
C GLY A 300 -21.89 6.56 17.00
N LEU A 301 -23.00 7.25 16.72
CA LEU A 301 -23.02 8.57 16.11
C LEU A 301 -24.23 9.37 16.60
N THR A 302 -24.12 10.70 16.59
CA THR A 302 -25.24 11.59 16.92
C THR A 302 -25.91 12.05 15.63
N VAL A 303 -27.22 11.84 15.53
CA VAL A 303 -28.02 12.25 14.36
C VAL A 303 -28.85 13.48 14.72
N SER A 304 -28.73 14.53 13.92
CA SER A 304 -29.65 15.67 13.93
C SER A 304 -30.28 15.78 12.54
N ALA A 305 -31.57 15.49 12.42
CA ALA A 305 -32.29 15.57 11.16
C ALA A 305 -33.39 16.63 11.24
N SER A 306 -33.55 17.38 10.16
CA SER A 306 -34.70 18.28 10.01
C SER A 306 -35.50 17.88 8.77
N THR A 307 -36.78 17.61 8.99
CA THR A 307 -37.75 17.25 7.95
C THR A 307 -38.66 18.42 7.72
N THR A 308 -38.66 18.97 6.51
CA THR A 308 -39.67 19.94 6.10
C THR A 308 -40.76 19.18 5.35
N LEU A 309 -41.92 19.00 5.99
CA LEU A 309 -43.11 18.41 5.38
C LEU A 309 -43.70 19.38 4.35
N LEU A 310 -43.42 19.14 3.07
CA LEU A 310 -44.16 19.76 1.97
C LEU A 310 -45.20 18.75 1.46
N ASN A 311 -46.43 18.85 1.96
CA ASN A 311 -47.54 18.05 1.47
C ASN A 311 -48.04 18.63 0.12
N LYS A 312 -47.53 18.09 -0.98
CA LYS A 312 -48.23 18.06 -2.27
C LYS A 312 -48.36 16.60 -2.68
N ASN A 313 -49.60 16.09 -2.72
CA ASN A 313 -49.96 14.74 -3.18
C ASN A 313 -49.42 13.57 -2.32
N GLY A 314 -49.30 13.73 -0.98
CA GLY A 314 -49.03 12.61 -0.06
C GLY A 314 -47.60 12.06 -0.08
N ARG A 315 -46.64 12.80 -0.63
CA ARG A 315 -45.21 12.45 -0.60
C ARG A 315 -44.50 13.19 0.55
N TYR A 316 -43.73 12.45 1.34
CA TYR A 316 -42.92 12.97 2.45
C TYR A 316 -41.51 13.32 1.96
N PHE A 317 -40.90 14.39 2.48
CA PHE A 317 -39.53 14.79 2.13
C PHE A 317 -38.66 15.02 3.37
N LEU A 318 -37.46 14.44 3.37
CA LEU A 318 -36.37 14.79 4.28
C LEU A 318 -35.58 15.94 3.65
N ASN A 319 -35.35 17.02 4.41
CA ASN A 319 -34.70 18.21 3.87
C ASN A 319 -33.20 18.20 4.20
N THR A 320 -32.84 17.85 5.45
CA THR A 320 -31.43 17.75 5.87
C THR A 320 -31.22 16.70 6.94
N ALA A 321 -30.07 16.02 6.90
CA ALA A 321 -29.57 15.19 7.99
C ALA A 321 -28.10 15.53 8.25
N ARG A 322 -27.77 15.67 9.53
CA ARG A 322 -26.42 15.89 10.03
C ARG A 322 -26.03 14.73 10.94
N PHE A 323 -24.85 14.19 10.70
CA PHE A 323 -24.27 13.11 11.49
C PHE A 323 -22.96 13.58 12.09
N ASP A 324 -22.88 13.63 13.42
CA ASP A 324 -21.66 13.95 14.16
C ASP A 324 -21.10 12.64 14.74
N ILE A 325 -19.88 12.28 14.33
CA ILE A 325 -19.21 11.02 14.64
C ILE A 325 -17.93 11.34 15.41
N GLN A 326 -17.89 10.96 16.68
CA GLN A 326 -16.71 11.12 17.54
C GLN A 326 -16.44 9.80 18.27
N GLN A 327 -15.57 8.97 17.68
CA GLN A 327 -15.32 7.63 18.18
C GLN A 327 -13.84 7.25 18.11
N THR A 328 -13.46 6.30 18.96
CA THR A 328 -12.19 5.60 18.86
C THR A 328 -12.46 4.16 18.42
N VAL A 329 -11.89 3.77 17.28
CA VAL A 329 -12.09 2.47 16.65
C VAL A 329 -10.76 1.82 16.31
N SER A 330 -10.78 0.52 16.10
CA SER A 330 -9.64 -0.29 15.66
C SER A 330 -10.15 -1.38 14.74
N GLY A 331 -9.32 -1.79 13.78
CA GLY A 331 -9.74 -2.66 12.69
C GLY A 331 -8.61 -3.57 12.23
N GLN A 332 -8.98 -4.72 11.69
CA GLN A 332 -8.07 -5.65 11.05
C GLN A 332 -8.35 -5.65 9.56
N LEU A 333 -7.30 -5.51 8.76
CA LEU A 333 -7.40 -5.59 7.31
C LEU A 333 -7.75 -7.02 6.90
N LEU A 334 -8.89 -7.19 6.23
CA LEU A 334 -9.36 -8.48 5.71
C LEU A 334 -9.02 -8.67 4.24
N ASP A 335 -9.29 -7.67 3.42
CA ASP A 335 -9.12 -7.71 1.96
C ASP A 335 -8.91 -6.29 1.42
N ILE A 336 -8.17 -6.20 0.31
CA ILE A 336 -8.02 -5.00 -0.52
C ILE A 336 -8.27 -5.38 -1.97
N GLN A 337 -9.18 -4.66 -2.62
CA GLN A 337 -9.34 -4.71 -4.06
C GLN A 337 -8.90 -3.39 -4.68
N ILE A 338 -8.07 -3.48 -5.71
CA ILE A 338 -7.62 -2.32 -6.48
C ILE A 338 -7.97 -2.54 -7.94
N ASN A 339 -8.78 -1.64 -8.47
CA ASN A 339 -9.13 -1.56 -9.89
C ASN A 339 -8.62 -0.22 -10.46
N TYR A 340 -8.61 -0.08 -11.78
CA TYR A 340 -8.30 1.19 -12.44
C TYR A 340 -9.49 1.66 -13.28
N LYS A 341 -9.89 2.92 -13.12
CA LYS A 341 -10.93 3.58 -13.91
C LYS A 341 -10.37 4.87 -14.48
N ALA A 342 -10.35 4.98 -15.81
CA ALA A 342 -9.76 6.12 -16.53
C ALA A 342 -8.31 6.46 -16.09
N GLY A 343 -7.50 5.44 -15.78
CA GLY A 343 -6.10 5.61 -15.35
C GLY A 343 -5.90 5.89 -13.86
N PHE A 344 -6.96 6.04 -13.07
CA PHE A 344 -6.90 6.30 -11.63
C PHE A 344 -7.26 5.06 -10.81
N PRO A 345 -6.59 4.83 -9.66
CA PRO A 345 -6.88 3.69 -8.79
C PRO A 345 -8.23 3.88 -8.08
N VAL A 346 -9.08 2.86 -8.18
CA VAL A 346 -10.29 2.69 -7.37
C VAL A 346 -10.00 1.59 -6.35
N VAL A 347 -10.01 1.94 -5.07
CA VAL A 347 -9.59 1.05 -3.99
C VAL A 347 -10.78 0.75 -3.09
N TYR A 348 -11.01 -0.54 -2.83
CA TYR A 348 -11.98 -1.02 -1.84
C TYR A 348 -11.22 -1.78 -0.76
N VAL A 349 -11.59 -1.54 0.49
CA VAL A 349 -10.94 -2.15 1.67
C VAL A 349 -11.99 -2.73 2.60
N TRP A 350 -11.78 -3.95 3.05
CA TRP A 350 -12.63 -4.58 4.06
C TRP A 350 -11.90 -4.62 5.41
N LEU A 351 -12.54 -4.08 6.43
CA LEU A 351 -12.05 -4.11 7.81
C LEU A 351 -12.98 -4.91 8.70
N LEU A 352 -12.39 -5.70 9.59
CA LEU A 352 -13.06 -6.33 10.73
C LEU A 352 -12.77 -5.53 11.99
N GLU A 353 -13.80 -5.05 12.67
CA GLU A 353 -13.69 -4.40 13.98
C GLU A 353 -12.84 -5.22 14.96
N SER A 354 -11.84 -4.65 15.63
CA SER A 354 -11.07 -5.41 16.63
C SER A 354 -11.84 -5.53 17.97
N LYS A 355 -11.66 -6.65 18.68
CA LYS A 355 -12.15 -6.77 20.06
C LYS A 355 -11.35 -5.80 20.94
N THR A 356 -12.03 -4.79 21.49
CA THR A 356 -11.48 -3.87 22.49
C THR A 356 -11.37 -4.51 23.86
#